data_AF-I4BRX3-F1
#
_entry.id   AF-I4BRX3-F1
#
_cell.length_a   1.000
_cell.length_b   1.000
_cell.length_c   1.000
_cell.angle_alpha   90.00
_cell.angle_beta   90.00
_cell.angle_gamma   90.00
#
_symmetry.space_group_name_H-M   'P 1'
#
loop_
_entity.id
_entity.type
_entity.pdbx_description
1 polymer ?
#
loop_
_entity_poly.entity_id
_entity_poly.type
_entity_poly.pdbx_seq_one_letter_code
_entity_poly.pdbx_strand_id
1 'polypeptide(L)'
;MTDEGRLVVWISADDYRKNDFGVLLSRAVSPYSTERAWALLQKAADSGIGITVIIDALQASTYRAELLNQLNALLLQVPASVLVTASDTDAAGGLFTPSARIELRPPQGEEQHRLARAYGSTEGVGESGEYRTRYDVSVAAQVINELPAGAPRADVQDAYIRRVVPNETVRAGLRCLAAAMDSNVTTVLPLTDALNVLRRCPALEHDLSVIDDVLAARLLTVQQGKLRFGHERQARFLTAEHLVLSSEDGTKLGQVLCAPAHEDLRRDALILERDPVRRYDAIRQLADHELLAAAAAGVFGADTARTALAEMSELLAMLEWPPPRRISTNPRTRSSGRADGTVRVRGHTWSWRCSGRSANV
;
A
#
# COMPACT_ATOMS: atom_id res chain seq x y z
N MET A 1 10.31 -25.89 18.84
CA MET A 1 9.62 -25.73 20.14
C MET A 1 9.96 -24.36 20.67
N THR A 2 9.03 -23.70 21.37
CA THR A 2 9.34 -22.47 22.12
C THR A 2 10.14 -22.81 23.38
N ASP A 3 10.70 -21.79 24.06
CA ASP A 3 11.35 -21.95 25.36
C ASP A 3 10.42 -22.51 26.44
N GLU A 4 9.10 -22.35 26.26
CA GLU A 4 8.05 -22.96 27.09
C GLU A 4 7.67 -24.39 26.67
N GLY A 5 8.41 -24.99 25.73
CA GLY A 5 8.17 -26.35 25.27
C GLY A 5 6.94 -26.53 24.38
N ARG A 6 6.40 -25.46 23.76
CA ARG A 6 5.21 -25.55 22.89
C ARG A 6 5.57 -25.86 21.44
N LEU A 7 4.66 -26.54 20.75
CA LEU A 7 4.71 -26.72 19.30
C LEU A 7 4.00 -25.54 18.63
N VAL A 8 4.73 -24.75 17.84
CA VAL A 8 4.19 -23.64 17.06
C VAL A 8 4.24 -24.01 15.59
N VAL A 9 3.09 -23.91 14.91
CA VAL A 9 2.94 -24.13 13.48
C VAL A 9 2.53 -22.82 12.83
N TRP A 10 3.44 -22.22 12.07
CA TRP A 10 3.18 -20.97 11.35
C TRP A 10 2.71 -21.25 9.92
N ILE A 11 1.61 -20.63 9.54
CA ILE A 11 0.96 -20.77 8.24
C ILE A 11 0.72 -19.39 7.66
N SER A 12 1.23 -19.11 6.47
CA SER A 12 0.77 -17.97 5.68
C SER A 12 -0.54 -18.33 4.98
N ALA A 13 -1.61 -17.55 5.19
CA ALA A 13 -2.91 -17.81 4.58
C ALA A 13 -2.88 -17.66 3.05
N ASP A 14 -1.96 -16.85 2.52
CA ASP A 14 -1.75 -16.67 1.08
C ASP A 14 -1.21 -17.95 0.40
N ASP A 15 -0.49 -18.80 1.14
CA ASP A 15 -0.02 -20.07 0.61
C ASP A 15 -1.12 -21.14 0.50
N TYR A 16 -2.29 -20.88 1.05
CA TYR A 16 -3.41 -21.81 1.02
C TYR A 16 -4.00 -21.95 -0.38
N ARG A 17 -4.10 -23.20 -0.82
CA ARG A 17 -4.87 -23.60 -2.00
C ARG A 17 -6.08 -24.39 -1.55
N LYS A 18 -7.16 -24.33 -2.34
CA LYS A 18 -8.41 -25.01 -2.02
C LYS A 18 -8.16 -26.50 -1.67
N ASN A 19 -8.58 -26.89 -0.48
CA ASN A 19 -8.46 -28.23 0.11
C ASN A 19 -7.04 -28.71 0.50
N ASP A 20 -6.01 -27.86 0.40
CA ASP A 20 -4.61 -28.26 0.61
C ASP A 20 -4.07 -27.99 2.04
N PHE A 21 -4.94 -27.87 3.05
CA PHE A 21 -4.50 -27.53 4.41
C PHE A 21 -3.49 -28.54 5.00
N GLY A 22 -3.66 -29.84 4.72
CA GLY A 22 -2.71 -30.87 5.17
C GLY A 22 -1.32 -30.74 4.52
N VAL A 23 -1.26 -30.33 3.25
CA VAL A 23 0.00 -30.05 2.55
C VAL A 23 0.67 -28.84 3.18
N LEU A 24 -0.12 -27.82 3.49
CA LEU A 24 0.37 -26.59 4.08
C LEU A 24 0.92 -26.82 5.51
N LEU A 25 0.21 -27.59 6.34
CA LEU A 25 0.69 -28.05 7.65
C LEU A 25 2.01 -28.83 7.53
N SER A 26 2.10 -29.74 6.56
CA SER A 26 3.31 -30.53 6.30
C SER A 26 4.50 -29.65 5.93
N ARG A 27 4.27 -28.62 5.11
CA ARG A 27 5.31 -27.63 4.75
C ARG A 27 5.72 -26.76 5.92
N ALA A 28 4.81 -26.42 6.82
CA ALA A 28 5.12 -25.62 8.00
C ALA A 28 6.02 -26.36 9.00
N VAL A 29 5.88 -27.68 9.11
CA VAL A 29 6.67 -28.49 10.05
C VAL A 29 7.94 -29.08 9.43
N SER A 30 8.01 -29.22 8.10
CA SER A 30 9.11 -29.88 7.41
C SER A 30 10.52 -29.32 7.68
N PRO A 31 10.72 -28.01 7.97
CA PRO A 31 12.05 -27.51 8.32
C PRO A 31 12.60 -28.09 9.62
N TYR A 32 11.74 -28.63 10.49
CA TYR A 32 12.09 -29.03 11.85
C TYR A 32 11.84 -30.52 12.14
N SER A 33 11.18 -31.23 11.22
CA SER A 33 10.87 -32.66 11.39
C SER A 33 10.66 -33.36 10.06
N THR A 34 11.09 -34.61 9.99
CA THR A 34 10.77 -35.54 8.90
C THR A 34 9.46 -36.30 9.13
N GLU A 35 8.87 -36.19 10.32
CA GLU A 35 7.60 -36.80 10.66
C GLU A 35 6.44 -36.13 9.89
N ARG A 36 5.37 -36.90 9.67
CA ARG A 36 4.13 -36.32 9.10
C ARG A 36 3.55 -35.32 10.09
N ALA A 37 3.09 -34.17 9.59
CA ALA A 37 2.51 -33.11 10.43
C ALA A 37 1.44 -33.63 11.40
N TRP A 38 0.56 -34.52 10.92
CA TRP A 38 -0.47 -35.11 11.76
C TRP A 38 0.10 -35.92 12.93
N ALA A 39 1.10 -36.77 12.67
CA ALA A 39 1.74 -37.57 13.72
C ALA A 39 2.45 -36.68 14.74
N LEU A 40 3.06 -35.57 14.29
CA LEU A 40 3.68 -34.59 15.17
C LEU A 40 2.66 -33.93 16.09
N LEU A 41 1.51 -33.49 15.55
CA LEU A 41 0.44 -32.85 16.31
C LEU A 41 -0.18 -33.82 17.32
N GLN A 42 -0.44 -35.07 16.92
CA GLN A 42 -0.95 -36.11 17.82
C GLN A 42 0.04 -36.41 18.94
N LYS A 43 1.32 -36.62 18.61
CA LYS A 43 2.35 -36.89 19.61
C LYS A 43 2.52 -35.73 20.60
N ALA A 44 2.41 -34.49 20.12
CA ALA A 44 2.41 -33.32 20.99
C ALA A 44 1.20 -33.34 21.94
N ALA A 45 0.00 -33.59 21.42
CA ALA A 45 -1.21 -33.69 22.23
C ALA A 45 -1.13 -34.83 23.27
N ASP A 46 -0.70 -36.03 22.86
CA ASP A 46 -0.55 -37.20 23.74
C ASP A 46 0.50 -36.99 24.83
N SER A 47 1.51 -36.17 24.54
CA SER A 47 2.57 -35.80 25.50
C SER A 47 2.18 -34.60 26.37
N GLY A 48 0.97 -34.07 26.24
CA GLY A 48 0.51 -32.87 26.96
C GLY A 48 1.21 -31.58 26.54
N ILE A 49 1.89 -31.58 25.39
CA ILE A 49 2.57 -30.40 24.83
C ILE A 49 1.53 -29.48 24.19
N GLY A 50 1.52 -28.22 24.60
CA GLY A 50 0.65 -27.21 24.00
C GLY A 50 0.97 -26.97 22.52
N ILE A 51 -0.09 -26.89 21.70
CA ILE A 51 0.00 -26.66 20.26
C ILE A 51 -0.60 -25.29 19.95
N THR A 52 0.13 -24.47 19.20
CA THR A 52 -0.35 -23.18 18.67
C THR A 52 -0.22 -23.16 17.15
N VAL A 53 -1.32 -22.93 16.45
CA VAL A 53 -1.34 -22.70 15.00
C VAL A 53 -1.52 -21.21 14.75
N ILE A 54 -0.58 -20.61 14.02
CA ILE A 54 -0.64 -19.20 13.63
C ILE A 54 -1.05 -19.13 12.17
N ILE A 55 -2.17 -18.48 11.87
CA ILE A 55 -2.60 -18.14 10.52
C ILE A 55 -2.29 -16.67 10.28
N ASP A 56 -1.34 -16.41 9.39
CA ASP A 56 -0.88 -15.07 9.08
C ASP A 56 -1.57 -14.51 7.82
N ALA A 57 -1.99 -13.25 7.89
CA ALA A 57 -2.62 -12.46 6.84
C ALA A 57 -3.85 -13.13 6.19
N LEU A 58 -4.87 -13.45 7.00
CA LEU A 58 -6.06 -14.19 6.54
C LEU A 58 -6.73 -13.60 5.28
N GLN A 59 -6.73 -12.27 5.15
CA GLN A 59 -7.28 -11.55 3.99
C GLN A 59 -6.59 -11.87 2.66
N ALA A 60 -5.34 -12.36 2.70
CA ALA A 60 -4.57 -12.70 1.50
C ALA A 60 -5.02 -14.03 0.87
N SER A 61 -5.81 -14.84 1.58
CA SER A 61 -6.29 -16.12 1.04
C SER A 61 -7.54 -15.95 0.17
N THR A 62 -7.45 -16.37 -1.10
CA THR A 62 -8.62 -16.42 -2.01
C THR A 62 -9.68 -17.44 -1.52
N TYR A 63 -9.25 -18.50 -0.83
CA TYR A 63 -10.12 -19.58 -0.34
C TYR A 63 -10.30 -19.52 1.19
N ARG A 64 -10.52 -18.30 1.69
CA ARG A 64 -10.61 -18.01 3.12
C ARG A 64 -11.61 -18.91 3.84
N ALA A 65 -12.82 -19.06 3.31
CA ALA A 65 -13.87 -19.85 3.96
C ALA A 65 -13.49 -21.33 4.10
N GLU A 66 -12.91 -21.92 3.06
CA GLU A 66 -12.42 -23.30 3.09
C GLU A 66 -11.24 -23.48 4.06
N LEU A 67 -10.31 -22.52 4.12
CA LEU A 67 -9.23 -22.52 5.11
C LEU A 67 -9.79 -22.54 6.54
N LEU A 68 -10.75 -21.66 6.84
CA LEU A 68 -11.37 -21.61 8.17
C LEU A 68 -12.12 -22.91 8.51
N ASN A 69 -12.81 -23.50 7.54
CA ASN A 69 -13.48 -24.79 7.74
C ASN A 69 -12.50 -25.93 8.05
N GLN A 70 -11.37 -26.01 7.32
CA GLN A 70 -10.34 -27.01 7.59
C GLN A 70 -9.62 -26.77 8.93
N LEU A 71 -9.46 -25.51 9.32
CA LEU A 71 -8.92 -25.13 10.62
C LEU A 71 -9.86 -25.51 11.78
N ASN A 72 -11.17 -25.29 11.63
CA ASN A 72 -12.18 -25.76 12.59
C ASN A 72 -12.14 -27.29 12.70
N ALA A 73 -12.02 -28.01 11.58
CA ALA A 73 -11.91 -29.46 11.59
C ALA A 73 -10.65 -29.96 12.31
N LEU A 74 -9.53 -29.23 12.23
CA LEU A 74 -8.32 -29.52 13.00
C LEU A 74 -8.56 -29.32 14.50
N LEU A 75 -9.17 -28.19 14.89
CA LEU A 75 -9.47 -27.85 16.28
C LEU A 75 -10.41 -28.86 16.97
N LEU A 76 -11.28 -29.53 16.21
CA LEU A 76 -12.15 -30.59 16.73
C LEU A 76 -11.40 -31.90 17.01
N GLN A 77 -10.21 -32.09 16.45
CA GLN A 77 -9.46 -33.34 16.54
C GLN A 77 -8.21 -33.22 17.42
N VAL A 78 -7.65 -32.02 17.56
CA VAL A 78 -6.42 -31.75 18.30
C VAL A 78 -6.65 -30.55 19.22
N PRO A 79 -6.26 -30.62 20.51
CA PRO A 79 -6.41 -29.51 21.45
C PRO A 79 -5.37 -28.41 21.17
N ALA A 80 -5.54 -27.69 20.06
CA ALA A 80 -4.68 -26.61 19.64
C ALA A 80 -5.29 -25.23 19.94
N SER A 81 -4.43 -24.26 20.21
CA SER A 81 -4.77 -22.84 20.20
C SER A 81 -4.52 -22.27 18.81
N VAL A 82 -5.36 -21.32 18.38
CA VAL A 82 -5.20 -20.65 17.08
C VAL A 82 -5.03 -19.16 17.30
N LEU A 83 -4.03 -18.59 16.64
CA LEU A 83 -3.84 -17.15 16.50
C LEU A 83 -4.02 -16.80 15.02
N VAL A 84 -4.89 -15.84 14.72
CA VAL A 84 -5.13 -15.37 13.36
C VAL A 84 -4.80 -13.89 13.28
N THR A 85 -4.00 -13.50 12.29
CA THR A 85 -3.80 -12.09 11.95
C THR A 85 -4.67 -11.72 10.74
N ALA A 86 -5.33 -10.57 10.81
CA ALA A 86 -6.20 -10.08 9.75
C ALA A 86 -6.24 -8.55 9.75
N SER A 87 -6.44 -7.96 8.57
CA SER A 87 -6.60 -6.51 8.41
C SER A 87 -7.99 -6.00 8.74
N ASP A 88 -9.01 -6.87 8.66
CA ASP A 88 -10.41 -6.54 8.89
C ASP A 88 -10.94 -7.33 10.08
N THR A 89 -11.72 -6.66 10.89
CA THR A 89 -12.40 -7.22 12.04
C THR A 89 -13.34 -8.37 11.70
N ASP A 90 -13.95 -8.39 10.51
CA ASP A 90 -14.92 -9.43 10.14
C ASP A 90 -14.30 -10.57 9.34
N ALA A 91 -12.99 -10.52 9.09
CA ALA A 91 -12.31 -11.48 8.25
C ALA A 91 -12.39 -12.93 8.77
N ALA A 92 -12.54 -13.10 10.08
CA ALA A 92 -12.58 -14.39 10.75
C ALA A 92 -14.01 -14.91 11.04
N GLY A 93 -15.06 -14.33 10.44
CA GLY A 93 -16.46 -14.67 10.75
C GLY A 93 -16.89 -16.14 10.58
N GLY A 94 -16.05 -16.99 9.97
CA GLY A 94 -16.26 -18.44 9.84
C GLY A 94 -15.50 -19.31 10.84
N LEU A 95 -14.70 -18.73 11.74
CA LEU A 95 -14.03 -19.46 12.82
C LEU A 95 -14.94 -19.61 14.05
N PHE A 96 -14.61 -20.57 14.91
CA PHE A 96 -15.14 -20.57 16.28
C PHE A 96 -14.96 -19.20 16.94
N THR A 97 -15.91 -18.82 17.80
CA THR A 97 -15.91 -17.53 18.49
C THR A 97 -14.55 -17.31 19.17
N PRO A 98 -13.84 -16.22 18.85
CA PRO A 98 -12.51 -15.99 19.38
C PRO A 98 -12.57 -15.75 20.88
N SER A 99 -11.73 -16.44 21.65
CA SER A 99 -11.62 -16.24 23.10
C SER A 99 -11.08 -14.85 23.47
N ALA A 100 -10.34 -14.23 22.56
CA ALA A 100 -9.82 -12.87 22.72
C ALA A 100 -9.67 -12.20 21.35
N ARG A 101 -9.85 -10.87 21.33
CA ARG A 101 -9.60 -10.03 20.17
C ARG A 101 -8.59 -8.97 20.55
N ILE A 102 -7.49 -8.90 19.79
CA ILE A 102 -6.42 -7.93 20.02
C ILE A 102 -6.39 -6.98 18.83
N GLU A 103 -6.64 -5.70 19.08
CA GLU A 103 -6.53 -4.65 18.07
C GLU A 103 -5.15 -4.00 18.15
N LEU A 104 -4.38 -4.07 17.06
CA LEU A 104 -3.08 -3.41 16.98
C LEU A 104 -3.25 -1.95 16.58
N ARG A 105 -3.03 -1.05 17.54
CA ARG A 105 -3.07 0.38 17.28
C ARG A 105 -1.75 0.89 16.66
N PRO A 106 -1.81 2.00 15.89
CA PRO A 106 -0.63 2.77 15.50
C PRO A 106 0.29 3.06 16.70
N PRO A 107 1.63 3.01 16.54
CA PRO A 107 2.53 3.44 17.61
C PRO A 107 2.31 4.94 17.90
N GLN A 108 2.32 5.32 19.17
CA GLN A 108 2.15 6.71 19.61
C GLN A 108 3.11 7.04 20.76
N GLY A 109 3.46 8.31 20.89
CA GLY A 109 4.24 8.84 22.02
C GLY A 109 5.52 8.06 22.28
N GLU A 110 5.67 7.54 23.51
CA GLU A 110 6.87 6.81 23.93
C GLU A 110 7.11 5.50 23.15
N GLU A 111 6.07 4.84 22.64
CA GLU A 111 6.26 3.65 21.78
C GLU A 111 6.95 4.04 20.47
N GLN A 112 6.48 5.12 19.84
CA GLN A 112 7.04 5.63 18.59
C GLN A 112 8.49 6.09 18.77
N HIS A 113 8.81 6.77 19.87
CA HIS A 113 10.18 7.16 20.22
C HIS A 113 11.09 5.95 20.40
N ARG A 114 10.67 4.95 21.18
CA ARG A 114 11.46 3.73 21.39
C ARG A 114 11.69 2.97 20.10
N LEU A 115 10.67 2.90 19.24
CA LEU A 115 10.78 2.27 17.94
C LEU A 115 11.77 3.03 17.03
N ALA A 116 11.63 4.34 16.92
CA ALA A 116 12.53 5.17 16.12
C ALA A 116 13.99 5.04 16.60
N ARG A 117 14.21 5.08 17.93
CA ARG A 117 15.52 4.86 18.55
C ARG A 117 16.11 3.48 18.25
N ALA A 118 15.28 2.43 18.22
CA ALA A 118 15.74 1.07 17.94
C ALA A 118 16.22 0.89 16.49
N TYR A 119 15.68 1.65 15.55
CA TYR A 119 16.00 1.56 14.12
C TYR A 119 16.98 2.63 13.62
N GLY A 120 17.20 3.71 14.37
CA GLY A 120 18.18 4.73 14.02
C GLY A 120 17.94 6.05 14.73
N SER A 121 17.28 6.98 14.05
CA SER A 121 17.04 8.34 14.49
C SER A 121 15.65 8.53 15.08
N THR A 122 15.56 9.25 16.20
CA THR A 122 14.31 9.75 16.76
C THR A 122 13.95 11.14 16.23
N GLU A 123 14.93 11.91 15.76
CA GLU A 123 14.73 13.28 15.31
C GLU A 123 13.85 13.31 14.06
N GLY A 124 12.80 14.13 14.07
CA GLY A 124 11.81 14.19 12.98
C GLY A 124 10.89 12.97 12.85
N VAL A 125 11.09 11.90 13.64
CA VAL A 125 10.32 10.65 13.56
C VAL A 125 9.51 10.37 14.83
N GLY A 126 10.09 10.60 16.02
CA GLY A 126 9.49 10.22 17.31
C GLY A 126 8.14 10.88 17.60
N GLU A 127 7.96 12.11 17.11
CA GLU A 127 6.76 12.93 17.32
C GLU A 127 5.93 13.13 16.04
N SER A 128 6.35 12.55 14.92
CA SER A 128 5.72 12.79 13.63
C SER A 128 4.37 12.08 13.50
N GLY A 129 3.32 12.84 13.18
CA GLY A 129 2.00 12.30 12.83
C GLY A 129 1.92 11.70 11.42
N GLU A 130 2.98 11.82 10.62
CA GLU A 130 3.06 11.26 9.26
C GLU A 130 3.37 9.75 9.28
N TYR A 131 4.20 9.29 10.23
CA TYR A 131 4.62 7.90 10.34
C TYR A 131 3.66 7.09 11.21
N ARG A 132 2.55 6.65 10.60
CA ARG A 132 1.42 6.03 11.30
C ARG A 132 1.56 4.54 11.55
N THR A 133 2.56 3.88 10.98
CA THR A 133 2.76 2.44 11.14
C THR A 133 4.14 2.15 11.72
N ARG A 134 4.29 1.02 12.40
CA ARG A 134 5.60 0.57 12.91
C ARG A 134 6.61 0.41 11.76
N TYR A 135 6.15 -0.02 10.59
CA TYR A 135 6.96 -0.07 9.38
C TYR A 135 7.45 1.33 8.97
N ASP A 136 6.57 2.35 8.89
CA ASP A 136 6.96 3.71 8.52
C ASP A 136 8.01 4.28 9.47
N VAL A 137 7.80 4.11 10.77
CA VAL A 137 8.75 4.56 11.79
C VAL A 137 10.10 3.87 11.61
N SER A 138 10.12 2.56 11.36
CA SER A 138 11.35 1.80 11.15
C SER A 138 12.12 2.23 9.89
N VAL A 139 11.41 2.56 8.82
CA VAL A 139 12.01 3.03 7.56
C VAL A 139 12.51 4.46 7.72
N ALA A 140 11.68 5.35 8.22
CA ALA A 140 12.03 6.76 8.43
C ALA A 140 13.22 6.92 9.36
N ALA A 141 13.22 6.23 10.51
CA ALA A 141 14.32 6.29 11.47
C ALA A 141 15.68 5.93 10.87
N GLN A 142 15.72 5.10 9.82
CA GLN A 142 16.97 4.74 9.17
C GLN A 142 17.53 5.87 8.29
N VAL A 143 16.69 6.65 7.61
CA VAL A 143 17.13 7.56 6.53
C VAL A 143 16.77 9.03 6.73
N ILE A 144 15.97 9.39 7.74
CA ILE A 144 15.43 10.75 7.88
C ILE A 144 16.52 11.82 7.99
N ASN A 145 17.67 11.50 8.58
CA ASN A 145 18.80 12.43 8.74
C ASN A 145 19.50 12.75 7.41
N GLU A 146 19.22 11.99 6.34
CA GLU A 146 19.75 12.22 5.00
C GLU A 146 18.84 13.13 4.16
N LEU A 147 17.66 13.49 4.69
CA LEU A 147 16.62 14.20 3.98
C LEU A 147 16.39 15.61 4.54
N PRO A 148 15.94 16.56 3.70
CA PRO A 148 15.49 17.86 4.18
C PRO A 148 14.36 17.74 5.20
N ALA A 149 14.28 18.69 6.12
CA ALA A 149 13.18 18.77 7.08
C ALA A 149 11.83 18.85 6.35
N GLY A 150 10.88 18.01 6.75
CA GLY A 150 9.56 17.93 6.12
C GLY A 150 9.53 17.19 4.78
N ALA A 151 10.55 16.41 4.44
CA ALA A 151 10.52 15.54 3.28
C ALA A 151 9.30 14.60 3.32
N PRO A 152 8.55 14.47 2.21
CA PRO A 152 7.37 13.61 2.17
C PRO A 152 7.77 12.14 2.34
N ARG A 153 6.84 11.33 2.86
CA ARG A 153 7.01 9.89 3.02
C ARG A 153 7.49 9.14 1.76
N ALA A 154 7.14 9.60 0.56
CA ALA A 154 7.64 9.02 -0.68
C ALA A 154 9.16 9.24 -0.85
N ASP A 155 9.70 10.41 -0.48
CA ASP A 155 11.15 10.66 -0.51
C ASP A 155 11.88 9.83 0.57
N VAL A 156 11.24 9.59 1.72
CA VAL A 156 11.74 8.66 2.75
C VAL A 156 11.83 7.24 2.21
N GLN A 157 10.80 6.76 1.50
CA GLN A 157 10.80 5.44 0.91
C GLN A 157 11.83 5.32 -0.24
N ASP A 158 12.00 6.36 -1.06
CA ASP A 158 13.04 6.45 -2.10
C ASP A 158 14.44 6.34 -1.48
N ALA A 159 14.74 7.16 -0.46
CA ALA A 159 16.03 7.14 0.23
C ALA A 159 16.33 5.78 0.86
N TYR A 160 15.33 5.16 1.51
CA TYR A 160 15.47 3.81 2.06
C TYR A 160 15.79 2.77 0.99
N ILE A 161 15.07 2.78 -0.14
CA ILE A 161 15.31 1.84 -1.24
C ILE A 161 16.70 2.04 -1.82
N ARG A 162 17.13 3.29 -2.07
CA ARG A 162 18.50 3.59 -2.53
C ARG A 162 19.58 3.09 -1.57
N ARG A 163 19.32 3.14 -0.26
CA ARG A 163 20.27 2.64 0.76
C ARG A 163 20.40 1.12 0.73
N VAL A 164 19.32 0.37 0.48
CA VAL A 164 19.33 -1.11 0.57
C VAL A 164 19.48 -1.81 -0.78
N VAL A 165 19.34 -1.08 -1.88
CA VAL A 165 19.51 -1.58 -3.25
C VAL A 165 20.86 -1.10 -3.79
N PRO A 166 21.73 -2.00 -4.28
CA PRO A 166 23.13 -1.66 -4.56
C PRO A 166 23.32 -0.73 -5.77
N ASN A 167 22.43 -0.81 -6.77
CA ASN A 167 22.52 -0.01 -7.99
C ASN A 167 21.15 0.11 -8.71
N GLU A 168 21.09 0.99 -9.71
CA GLU A 168 19.85 1.24 -10.46
C GLU A 168 19.40 0.03 -11.30
N THR A 169 20.33 -0.79 -11.79
CA THR A 169 19.98 -1.99 -12.56
C THR A 169 19.19 -2.98 -11.72
N VAL A 170 19.62 -3.20 -10.46
CA VAL A 170 18.86 -4.02 -9.50
C VAL A 170 17.50 -3.38 -9.17
N ARG A 171 17.46 -2.07 -8.94
CA ARG A 171 16.21 -1.33 -8.70
C ARG A 171 15.23 -1.48 -9.86
N ALA A 172 15.71 -1.42 -11.10
CA ALA A 172 14.91 -1.60 -12.30
C ALA A 172 14.34 -3.03 -12.39
N GLY A 173 15.13 -4.05 -12.06
CA GLY A 173 14.64 -5.43 -11.93
C GLY A 173 13.53 -5.56 -10.87
N LEU A 174 13.70 -4.92 -9.72
CA LEU A 174 12.67 -4.88 -8.68
C LEU A 174 11.39 -4.16 -9.13
N ARG A 175 11.52 -3.06 -9.88
CA ARG A 175 10.37 -2.37 -10.51
C ARG A 175 9.63 -3.30 -11.48
N CYS A 176 10.34 -4.05 -12.33
CA CYS A 176 9.73 -5.03 -13.23
C CYS A 176 8.93 -6.11 -12.46
N LEU A 177 9.46 -6.61 -11.35
CA LEU A 177 8.75 -7.58 -10.49
C LEU A 177 7.51 -6.96 -9.81
N ALA A 178 7.64 -5.75 -9.27
CA ALA A 178 6.53 -5.03 -8.65
C ALA A 178 5.40 -4.77 -9.64
N ALA A 179 5.73 -4.30 -10.85
CA ALA A 179 4.76 -4.08 -11.92
C ALA A 179 4.06 -5.38 -12.36
N ALA A 180 4.78 -6.50 -12.42
CA ALA A 180 4.20 -7.80 -12.75
C ALA A 180 3.26 -8.33 -11.65
N MET A 181 3.59 -8.10 -10.38
CA MET A 181 2.72 -8.41 -9.24
C MET A 181 1.45 -7.57 -9.26
N ASP A 182 1.59 -6.26 -9.49
CA ASP A 182 0.48 -5.32 -9.56
C ASP A 182 -0.47 -5.64 -10.72
N SER A 183 0.07 -5.89 -11.92
CA SER A 183 -0.72 -6.25 -13.11
C SER A 183 -1.53 -7.53 -12.93
N ASN A 184 -1.03 -8.47 -12.13
CA ASN A 184 -1.71 -9.75 -11.82
C ASN A 184 -2.54 -9.66 -10.52
N VAL A 185 -2.58 -8.51 -9.86
CA VAL A 185 -3.26 -8.29 -8.57
C VAL A 185 -2.85 -9.35 -7.54
N THR A 186 -1.54 -9.61 -7.45
CA THR A 186 -0.96 -10.60 -6.53
C THR A 186 0.17 -10.01 -5.71
N THR A 187 0.42 -10.58 -4.54
CA THR A 187 1.56 -10.21 -3.69
C THR A 187 2.70 -11.24 -3.76
N VAL A 188 2.56 -12.24 -4.62
CA VAL A 188 3.48 -13.36 -4.74
C VAL A 188 3.61 -13.83 -6.18
N LEU A 189 4.83 -14.14 -6.60
CA LEU A 189 5.11 -14.74 -7.90
C LEU A 189 5.74 -16.11 -7.71
N PRO A 190 5.33 -17.14 -8.46
CA PRO A 190 6.16 -18.34 -8.63
C PRO A 190 7.56 -17.93 -9.12
N LEU A 191 8.61 -18.56 -8.60
CA LEU A 191 9.99 -18.19 -8.93
C LEU A 191 10.27 -18.29 -10.43
N THR A 192 9.66 -19.27 -11.12
CA THR A 192 9.73 -19.39 -12.58
C THR A 192 9.16 -18.17 -13.29
N ASP A 193 8.03 -17.65 -12.82
CA ASP A 193 7.39 -16.47 -13.40
C ASP A 193 8.21 -15.21 -13.12
N ALA A 194 8.73 -15.08 -11.89
CA ALA A 194 9.64 -13.99 -11.54
C ALA A 194 10.90 -13.98 -12.42
N LEU A 195 11.52 -15.13 -12.67
CA LEU A 195 12.66 -15.26 -13.59
C LEU A 195 12.27 -14.87 -15.02
N ASN A 196 11.08 -15.25 -15.49
CA ASN A 196 10.59 -14.87 -16.82
C ASN A 196 10.33 -13.35 -16.93
N VAL A 197 9.81 -12.72 -15.87
CA VAL A 197 9.65 -11.26 -15.78
C VAL A 197 11.02 -10.57 -15.87
N LEU A 198 12.00 -11.02 -15.08
CA LEU A 198 13.34 -10.43 -15.07
C LEU A 198 14.06 -10.59 -16.42
N ARG A 199 13.98 -11.76 -17.05
CA ARG A 199 14.55 -11.99 -18.39
C ARG A 199 13.95 -11.11 -19.50
N ARG A 200 12.73 -10.63 -19.30
CA ARG A 200 12.03 -9.72 -20.23
C ARG A 200 12.12 -8.26 -19.82
N CYS A 201 12.78 -7.95 -18.70
CA CYS A 201 12.93 -6.60 -18.22
C CYS A 201 13.97 -5.87 -19.09
N PRO A 202 13.61 -4.79 -19.82
CA PRO A 202 14.53 -4.13 -20.75
C PRO A 202 15.82 -3.64 -20.09
N ALA A 203 15.73 -3.22 -18.82
CA ALA A 203 16.88 -2.76 -18.05
C ALA A 203 17.93 -3.86 -17.77
N LEU A 204 17.57 -5.13 -17.93
CA LEU A 204 18.43 -6.29 -17.66
C LEU A 204 18.90 -7.01 -18.94
N GLU A 205 18.54 -6.51 -20.12
CA GLU A 205 18.75 -7.20 -21.41
C GLU A 205 20.23 -7.48 -21.70
N HIS A 206 21.13 -6.62 -21.21
CA HIS A 206 22.55 -6.68 -21.50
C HIS A 206 23.39 -7.45 -20.46
N ASP A 207 22.82 -7.76 -19.29
CA ASP A 207 23.53 -8.49 -18.23
C ASP A 207 22.58 -9.34 -17.39
N LEU A 208 22.48 -10.62 -17.75
CA LEU A 208 21.65 -11.58 -17.03
C LEU A 208 22.24 -11.98 -15.68
N SER A 209 23.51 -11.69 -15.39
CA SER A 209 24.09 -11.99 -14.06
C SER A 209 23.44 -11.15 -12.96
N VAL A 210 22.89 -9.97 -13.33
CA VAL A 210 22.14 -9.09 -12.42
C VAL A 210 20.82 -9.71 -11.95
N ILE A 211 20.30 -10.74 -12.63
CA ILE A 211 19.10 -11.45 -12.16
C ILE A 211 19.34 -12.04 -10.77
N ASP A 212 20.51 -12.63 -10.54
CA ASP A 212 20.85 -13.21 -9.24
C ASP A 212 20.98 -12.12 -8.17
N ASP A 213 21.54 -10.96 -8.51
CA ASP A 213 21.61 -9.80 -7.62
C ASP A 213 20.22 -9.25 -7.26
N VAL A 214 19.30 -9.22 -8.23
CA VAL A 214 17.89 -8.83 -7.98
C VAL A 214 17.23 -9.81 -7.03
N LEU A 215 17.40 -11.12 -7.25
CA LEU A 215 16.82 -12.16 -6.39
C LEU A 215 17.44 -12.15 -4.97
N ALA A 216 18.70 -11.73 -4.85
CA ALA A 216 19.41 -11.56 -3.58
C ALA A 216 19.11 -10.23 -2.88
N ALA A 217 18.35 -9.32 -3.50
CA ALA A 217 18.05 -8.01 -2.93
C ALA A 217 17.29 -8.14 -1.60
N ARG A 218 17.68 -7.33 -0.60
CA ARG A 218 17.11 -7.34 0.76
C ARG A 218 15.61 -7.02 0.81
N LEU A 219 15.06 -6.46 -0.26
CA LEU A 219 13.64 -6.13 -0.39
C LEU A 219 12.79 -7.34 -0.78
N LEU A 220 13.42 -8.46 -1.15
CA LEU A 220 12.73 -9.68 -1.56
C LEU A 220 12.90 -10.79 -0.53
N THR A 221 11.96 -11.73 -0.57
CA THR A 221 12.05 -13.00 0.14
C THR A 221 11.66 -14.11 -0.83
N VAL A 222 12.53 -15.11 -0.95
CA VAL A 222 12.28 -16.31 -1.74
C VAL A 222 12.12 -17.48 -0.78
N GLN A 223 10.91 -18.06 -0.75
CA GLN A 223 10.59 -19.21 0.09
C GLN A 223 9.74 -20.19 -0.70
N GLN A 224 10.08 -21.48 -0.62
CA GLN A 224 9.33 -22.57 -1.26
C GLN A 224 9.04 -22.36 -2.77
N GLY A 225 10.02 -21.79 -3.49
CA GLY A 225 9.88 -21.52 -4.93
C GLY A 225 8.90 -20.38 -5.25
N LYS A 226 8.58 -19.52 -4.28
CA LYS A 226 7.80 -18.29 -4.45
C LYS A 226 8.63 -17.09 -4.04
N LEU A 227 8.43 -15.98 -4.74
CA LEU A 227 9.09 -14.69 -4.52
C LEU A 227 8.06 -13.65 -4.08
N ARG A 228 8.42 -12.87 -3.06
CA ARG A 228 7.59 -11.81 -2.45
C ARG A 228 8.45 -10.62 -2.12
N PHE A 229 7.86 -9.43 -2.04
CA PHE A 229 8.48 -8.32 -1.35
C PHE A 229 8.39 -8.53 0.17
N GLY A 230 9.44 -8.13 0.90
CA GLY A 230 9.45 -8.21 2.36
C GLY A 230 8.37 -7.34 3.01
N HIS A 231 7.93 -6.29 2.32
CA HIS A 231 6.78 -5.49 2.75
C HIS A 231 6.00 -4.95 1.55
N GLU A 232 4.66 -5.00 1.60
CA GLU A 232 3.78 -4.57 0.50
C GLU A 232 4.05 -3.13 0.06
N ARG A 233 4.29 -2.21 1.00
CA ARG A 233 4.61 -0.80 0.70
C ARG A 233 5.84 -0.62 -0.20
N GLN A 234 6.81 -1.54 -0.15
CA GLN A 234 7.98 -1.49 -1.02
C GLN A 234 7.59 -1.84 -2.46
N ALA A 235 6.77 -2.89 -2.63
CA ALA A 235 6.20 -3.25 -3.91
C ALA A 235 5.38 -2.09 -4.49
N ARG A 236 4.44 -1.53 -3.70
CA ARG A 236 3.59 -0.40 -4.11
C ARG A 236 4.41 0.83 -4.54
N PHE A 237 5.43 1.19 -3.76
CA PHE A 237 6.32 2.29 -4.13
C PHE A 237 7.07 2.03 -5.44
N LEU A 238 7.64 0.82 -5.62
CA LEU A 238 8.34 0.45 -6.85
C LEU A 238 7.41 0.37 -8.05
N THR A 239 6.14 -0.02 -7.86
CA THR A 239 5.11 0.06 -8.89
C THR A 239 4.85 1.52 -9.26
N ALA A 240 4.62 2.41 -8.29
CA ALA A 240 4.42 3.84 -8.57
C ALA A 240 5.60 4.44 -9.33
N GLU A 241 6.83 4.12 -8.94
CA GLU A 241 8.04 4.52 -9.65
C GLU A 241 8.10 3.94 -11.08
N HIS A 242 7.73 2.67 -11.26
CA HIS A 242 7.65 2.06 -12.59
C HIS A 242 6.65 2.80 -13.49
N LEU A 243 5.49 3.17 -12.97
CA LEU A 243 4.47 3.92 -13.74
C LEU A 243 5.00 5.29 -14.18
N VAL A 244 5.70 6.01 -13.31
CA VAL A 244 6.33 7.31 -13.64
C VAL A 244 7.36 7.15 -14.75
N LEU A 245 8.24 6.15 -14.64
CA LEU A 245 9.35 5.94 -15.58
C LEU A 245 8.93 5.32 -16.92
N SER A 246 7.84 4.54 -16.94
CA SER A 246 7.32 3.91 -18.16
C SER A 246 6.35 4.80 -18.95
N SER A 247 5.84 5.86 -18.33
CA SER A 247 4.94 6.81 -18.99
C SER A 247 5.70 7.79 -19.87
N GLU A 248 5.29 7.93 -21.13
CA GLU A 248 5.93 8.84 -22.09
C GLU A 248 5.83 10.31 -21.65
N ASP A 249 4.66 10.72 -21.16
CA ASP A 249 4.36 12.09 -20.73
C ASP A 249 3.42 12.11 -19.52
N GLY A 250 3.16 13.32 -18.99
CA GLY A 250 2.27 13.51 -17.86
C GLY A 250 0.82 13.10 -18.12
N THR A 251 0.33 13.25 -19.36
CA THR A 251 -1.03 12.85 -19.72
C THR A 251 -1.17 11.32 -19.69
N LYS A 252 -0.19 10.59 -20.23
CA LYS A 252 -0.12 9.13 -20.16
C LYS A 252 -0.01 8.62 -18.72
N LEU A 253 0.82 9.28 -17.90
CA LEU A 253 0.90 8.98 -16.48
C LEU A 253 -0.46 9.13 -15.80
N GLY A 254 -1.15 10.25 -16.02
CA GLY A 254 -2.49 10.49 -15.50
C GLY A 254 -3.51 9.44 -15.96
N GLN A 255 -3.49 9.05 -17.24
CA GLN A 255 -4.36 8.01 -17.79
C GLN A 255 -4.17 6.66 -17.11
N VAL A 256 -2.91 6.25 -16.89
CA VAL A 256 -2.61 4.98 -16.21
C VAL A 256 -3.03 5.04 -14.74
N LEU A 257 -2.80 6.17 -14.06
CA LEU A 257 -3.20 6.39 -12.66
C LEU A 257 -4.72 6.50 -12.45
N CYS A 258 -5.51 6.74 -13.50
CA CYS A 258 -6.98 6.71 -13.42
C CYS A 258 -7.54 5.32 -13.12
N ALA A 259 -6.79 4.24 -13.38
CA ALA A 259 -7.26 2.89 -13.11
C ALA A 259 -7.61 2.72 -11.61
N PRO A 260 -8.74 2.08 -11.26
CA PRO A 260 -9.12 1.87 -9.86
C PRO A 260 -8.05 1.11 -9.05
N ALA A 261 -7.32 0.20 -9.70
CA ALA A 261 -6.24 -0.55 -9.07
C ALA A 261 -5.04 0.29 -8.64
N HIS A 262 -4.92 1.54 -9.14
CA HIS A 262 -3.79 2.44 -8.87
C HIS A 262 -4.19 3.61 -7.96
N GLU A 263 -5.38 3.62 -7.38
CA GLU A 263 -5.87 4.72 -6.54
C GLU A 263 -4.90 5.02 -5.38
N ASP A 264 -4.38 3.98 -4.74
CA ASP A 264 -3.39 4.07 -3.66
C ASP A 264 -2.00 4.55 -4.13
N LEU A 265 -1.68 4.37 -5.41
CA LEU A 265 -0.39 4.75 -6.01
C LEU A 265 -0.33 6.22 -6.43
N ARG A 266 -1.49 6.88 -6.66
CA ARG A 266 -1.57 8.21 -7.27
C ARG A 266 -0.68 9.23 -6.59
N ARG A 267 -0.77 9.34 -5.26
CA ARG A 267 -0.05 10.37 -4.51
C ARG A 267 1.45 10.16 -4.57
N ASP A 268 1.90 8.91 -4.38
CA ASP A 268 3.33 8.57 -4.41
C ASP A 268 3.91 8.76 -5.81
N ALA A 269 3.20 8.33 -6.86
CA ALA A 269 3.63 8.54 -8.25
C ALA A 269 3.77 10.04 -8.60
N LEU A 270 2.82 10.88 -8.17
CA LEU A 270 2.89 12.32 -8.40
C LEU A 270 4.04 13.00 -7.65
N ILE A 271 4.38 12.54 -6.43
CA ILE A 271 5.55 13.06 -5.69
C ILE A 271 6.85 12.63 -6.37
N LEU A 272 6.90 11.40 -6.90
CA LEU A 272 8.07 10.83 -7.57
C LEU A 272 8.37 11.46 -8.93
N GLU A 273 7.36 11.87 -9.69
CA GLU A 273 7.57 12.63 -10.93
C GLU A 273 8.31 13.91 -10.60
N ARG A 274 9.52 14.12 -11.15
CA ARG A 274 10.37 15.28 -10.79
C ARG A 274 10.14 16.47 -11.73
N ASP A 275 9.63 16.24 -12.94
CA ASP A 275 9.27 17.31 -13.87
C ASP A 275 7.92 17.95 -13.46
N PRO A 276 7.92 19.24 -13.04
CA PRO A 276 6.70 19.90 -12.59
C PRO A 276 5.63 20.02 -13.68
N VAL A 277 6.00 20.07 -14.96
CA VAL A 277 5.06 20.15 -16.08
C VAL A 277 4.37 18.81 -16.27
N ARG A 278 5.13 17.72 -16.41
CA ARG A 278 4.58 16.35 -16.52
C ARG A 278 3.73 16.00 -15.29
N ARG A 279 4.17 16.42 -14.10
CA ARG A 279 3.40 16.21 -12.85
C ARG A 279 2.05 16.92 -12.89
N TYR A 280 2.02 18.18 -13.30
CA TYR A 280 0.77 18.93 -13.35
C TYR A 280 -0.18 18.41 -14.44
N ASP A 281 0.34 18.02 -15.60
CA ASP A 281 -0.46 17.37 -16.65
C ASP A 281 -1.12 16.07 -16.15
N ALA A 282 -0.40 15.26 -15.36
CA ALA A 282 -0.96 14.06 -14.72
C ALA A 282 -2.07 14.39 -13.72
N ILE A 283 -1.88 15.39 -12.86
CA ILE A 283 -2.89 15.87 -11.90
C ILE A 283 -4.15 16.35 -12.63
N ARG A 284 -3.96 17.13 -13.69
CA ARG A 284 -5.04 17.64 -14.53
C ARG A 284 -5.82 16.50 -15.20
N GLN A 285 -5.11 15.51 -15.72
CA GLN A 285 -5.70 14.34 -16.38
C GLN A 285 -6.49 13.45 -15.41
N LEU A 286 -6.07 13.34 -14.16
CA LEU A 286 -6.82 12.65 -13.10
C LEU A 286 -8.15 13.36 -12.78
N ALA A 287 -8.20 14.68 -12.96
CA ALA A 287 -9.37 15.53 -12.70
C ALA A 287 -9.97 15.36 -11.29
N ASP A 288 -9.13 15.00 -10.32
CA ASP A 288 -9.49 14.84 -8.92
C ASP A 288 -9.38 16.18 -8.19
N HIS A 289 -10.47 16.63 -7.58
CA HIS A 289 -10.56 17.90 -6.89
C HIS A 289 -9.64 18.01 -5.66
N GLU A 290 -9.41 16.91 -4.93
CA GLU A 290 -8.51 16.89 -3.79
C GLU A 290 -7.05 16.99 -4.24
N LEU A 291 -6.70 16.32 -5.34
CA LEU A 291 -5.35 16.42 -5.92
C LEU A 291 -5.08 17.80 -6.50
N LEU A 292 -6.08 18.42 -7.16
CA LEU A 292 -5.98 19.80 -7.65
C LEU A 292 -5.81 20.80 -6.51
N ALA A 293 -6.57 20.64 -5.42
CA ALA A 293 -6.43 21.47 -4.22
C ALA A 293 -5.07 21.28 -3.55
N ALA A 294 -4.59 20.02 -3.43
CA ALA A 294 -3.27 19.71 -2.89
C ALA A 294 -2.14 20.30 -3.76
N ALA A 295 -2.29 20.30 -5.08
CA ALA A 295 -1.36 20.92 -6.01
C ALA A 295 -1.27 22.43 -5.77
N ALA A 296 -2.42 23.12 -5.71
CA ALA A 296 -2.48 24.55 -5.40
C ALA A 296 -1.92 24.89 -4.01
N ALA A 297 -2.07 23.99 -3.05
CA ALA A 297 -1.51 24.12 -1.70
C ALA A 297 0.01 23.85 -1.60
N GLY A 298 0.66 23.44 -2.70
CA GLY A 298 2.11 23.21 -2.72
C GLY A 298 2.56 21.84 -2.22
N VAL A 299 1.64 20.89 -2.02
CA VAL A 299 1.97 19.50 -1.63
C VAL A 299 2.94 18.85 -2.62
N PHE A 300 2.81 19.19 -3.90
CA PHE A 300 3.63 18.67 -4.98
C PHE A 300 4.73 19.65 -5.42
N GLY A 301 5.17 20.53 -4.52
CA GLY A 301 6.22 21.52 -4.78
C GLY A 301 5.73 22.84 -5.38
N ALA A 302 6.57 23.85 -5.25
CA ALA A 302 6.22 25.24 -5.55
C ALA A 302 5.91 25.51 -7.03
N ASP A 303 6.61 24.85 -7.96
CA ASP A 303 6.39 25.04 -9.40
C ASP A 303 5.05 24.44 -9.86
N THR A 304 4.70 23.26 -9.34
CA THR A 304 3.37 22.65 -9.55
C THR A 304 2.27 23.56 -9.00
N ALA A 305 2.48 24.14 -7.80
CA ALA A 305 1.52 25.06 -7.19
C ALA A 305 1.32 26.33 -8.02
N ARG A 306 2.40 26.92 -8.53
CA ARG A 306 2.34 28.10 -9.40
C ARG A 306 1.50 27.81 -10.65
N THR A 307 1.72 26.66 -11.28
CA THR A 307 0.99 26.24 -12.47
C THR A 307 -0.49 25.99 -12.15
N ALA A 308 -0.78 25.28 -11.05
CA ALA A 308 -2.14 25.02 -10.59
C ALA A 308 -2.91 26.31 -10.29
N LEU A 309 -2.30 27.25 -9.57
CA LEU A 309 -2.92 28.53 -9.22
C LEU A 309 -3.13 29.43 -10.44
N ALA A 310 -2.23 29.39 -11.42
CA ALA A 310 -2.38 30.13 -12.67
C ALA A 310 -3.60 29.63 -13.46
N GLU A 311 -3.74 28.32 -13.64
CA GLU A 311 -4.89 27.73 -14.34
C GLU A 311 -6.20 27.98 -13.56
N MET A 312 -6.20 27.81 -12.23
CA MET A 312 -7.38 28.11 -11.41
C MET A 312 -7.79 29.58 -11.53
N SER A 313 -6.82 30.51 -11.53
CA SER A 313 -7.09 31.94 -11.68
C SER A 313 -7.66 32.27 -13.07
N GLU A 314 -7.13 31.64 -14.12
CA GLU A 314 -7.64 31.77 -15.49
C GLU A 314 -9.07 31.25 -15.60
N LEU A 315 -9.37 30.08 -15.03
CA LEU A 315 -10.72 29.52 -15.00
C LEU A 315 -11.69 30.42 -14.21
N LEU A 316 -11.27 30.99 -13.09
CA LEU A 316 -12.08 31.94 -12.31
C LEU A 316 -12.31 33.26 -13.07
N ALA A 317 -11.33 33.73 -13.84
CA ALA A 317 -11.49 34.91 -14.69
C ALA A 317 -12.44 34.65 -15.86
N MET A 318 -12.38 33.46 -16.48
CA MET A 318 -13.31 33.02 -17.53
C MET A 318 -14.73 32.80 -17.03
N LEU A 319 -14.89 32.56 -15.73
CA LEU A 319 -16.18 32.39 -15.06
C LEU A 319 -16.95 33.70 -14.87
N GLU A 320 -16.56 34.80 -15.54
CA GLU A 320 -17.20 36.13 -15.51
C GLU A 320 -18.64 36.03 -15.00
N TRP A 321 -18.79 36.37 -13.72
CA TRP A 321 -20.06 36.31 -13.02
C TRP A 321 -21.06 37.05 -13.90
N PRO A 322 -22.17 36.42 -14.37
CA PRO A 322 -23.18 37.18 -15.06
C PRO A 322 -23.53 38.35 -14.13
N PRO A 323 -23.49 39.60 -14.60
CA PRO A 323 -23.70 40.76 -13.74
C PRO A 323 -24.96 40.47 -12.95
N PRO A 324 -24.98 40.71 -11.62
CA PRO A 324 -26.14 40.37 -10.80
C PRO A 324 -27.34 40.95 -11.52
N ARG A 325 -28.22 40.07 -12.04
CA ARG A 325 -29.46 40.51 -12.68
C ARG A 325 -30.05 41.46 -11.68
N ARG A 326 -30.16 42.74 -12.04
CA ARG A 326 -30.81 43.74 -11.19
C ARG A 326 -32.09 43.08 -10.73
N ILE A 327 -32.15 42.70 -9.46
CA ILE A 327 -33.39 42.29 -8.85
C ILE A 327 -34.19 43.58 -8.95
N SER A 328 -35.09 43.64 -9.93
CA SER A 328 -36.17 44.60 -9.92
C SER A 328 -36.76 44.47 -8.53
N THR A 329 -36.54 45.49 -7.71
CA THR A 329 -37.18 45.65 -6.42
C THR A 329 -38.65 45.90 -6.71
N ASN A 330 -39.35 44.84 -7.10
CA ASN A 330 -40.77 44.76 -6.91
C ASN A 330 -40.92 44.17 -5.49
N PRO A 331 -41.44 44.92 -4.50
CA PRO A 331 -41.35 44.58 -3.09
C PRO A 331 -42.25 43.40 -2.65
N ARG A 332 -42.56 42.45 -3.55
CA ARG A 332 -43.43 41.31 -3.27
C ARG A 332 -42.98 40.06 -4.01
N THR A 333 -41.87 39.47 -3.58
CA THR A 333 -41.65 38.00 -3.56
C THR A 333 -40.26 37.70 -2.99
N ARG A 334 -40.20 37.09 -1.81
CA ARG A 334 -38.99 36.43 -1.30
C ARG A 334 -38.79 35.16 -2.11
N SER A 335 -37.79 35.12 -2.98
CA SER A 335 -37.26 33.85 -3.52
C SER A 335 -35.83 33.65 -3.02
N SER A 336 -35.63 32.60 -2.23
CA SER A 336 -34.30 32.09 -1.86
C SER A 336 -33.59 31.59 -3.12
N GLY A 337 -32.67 32.37 -3.66
CA GLY A 337 -31.88 31.99 -4.84
C GLY A 337 -30.89 30.89 -4.50
N ARG A 338 -31.08 29.69 -5.04
CA ARG A 338 -30.03 28.68 -5.22
C ARG A 338 -29.28 29.02 -6.50
N ALA A 339 -27.96 29.07 -6.45
CA ALA A 339 -27.10 29.15 -7.62
C ALA A 339 -26.44 27.79 -7.85
N ASP A 340 -26.96 27.06 -8.85
CA ASP A 340 -26.33 25.85 -9.40
C ASP A 340 -25.78 26.23 -10.79
N GLY A 341 -24.56 25.79 -11.10
CA GLY A 341 -23.88 26.13 -12.36
C GLY A 341 -23.12 24.95 -12.94
N THR A 342 -23.07 24.89 -14.28
CA THR A 342 -22.25 23.94 -15.04
C THR A 342 -21.45 24.65 -16.10
N VAL A 343 -20.16 24.39 -16.21
CA VAL A 343 -19.29 24.93 -17.26
C VAL A 343 -18.57 23.80 -17.97
N ARG A 344 -18.51 23.91 -19.31
CA ARG A 344 -17.73 23.03 -20.18
C ARG A 344 -16.49 23.77 -20.66
N VAL A 345 -15.31 23.20 -20.39
CA VAL A 345 -14.04 23.68 -20.95
C VAL A 345 -13.31 22.51 -21.57
N ARG A 346 -12.91 22.66 -22.84
CA ARG A 346 -12.09 21.68 -23.60
C ARG A 346 -12.53 20.21 -23.44
N GLY A 347 -13.83 19.95 -23.54
CA GLY A 347 -14.39 18.58 -23.49
C GLY A 347 -14.79 18.07 -22.11
N HIS A 348 -14.43 18.75 -21.03
CA HIS A 348 -14.81 18.37 -19.66
C HIS A 348 -15.93 19.23 -19.11
N THR A 349 -16.86 18.62 -18.37
CA THR A 349 -18.02 19.30 -17.76
C THR A 349 -17.84 19.37 -16.25
N TRP A 350 -17.81 20.57 -15.71
CA TRP A 350 -17.69 20.85 -14.28
C TRP A 350 -19.02 21.36 -13.74
N SER A 351 -19.47 20.84 -12.60
CA SER A 351 -20.72 21.25 -11.96
C SER A 351 -20.47 21.66 -10.51
N TRP A 352 -21.08 22.76 -10.05
CA TRP A 352 -21.05 23.16 -8.65
C TRP A 352 -22.43 23.57 -8.13
N ARG A 353 -22.59 23.46 -6.80
CA ARG A 353 -23.75 23.96 -6.06
C ARG A 353 -23.29 24.89 -4.95
N CYS A 354 -23.80 26.11 -4.93
CA CYS A 354 -23.61 27.01 -3.81
C CYS A 354 -24.78 26.87 -2.82
N SER A 355 -24.54 26.27 -1.66
CA SER A 355 -25.47 26.36 -0.53
C SER A 355 -25.19 27.63 0.28
N GLY A 356 -26.01 28.66 0.12
CA GLY A 356 -25.95 29.84 0.99
C GLY A 356 -26.33 29.46 2.42
N ARG A 357 -25.38 29.52 3.37
CA ARG A 357 -25.71 29.62 4.79
C ARG A 357 -25.91 31.09 5.11
N SER A 358 -27.14 31.47 5.44
CA SER A 358 -27.44 32.74 6.08
C SER A 358 -26.76 32.74 7.45
N ALA A 359 -25.78 33.63 7.67
CA ALA A 359 -25.33 33.97 9.00
C ALA A 359 -26.43 34.81 9.68
N ASN A 360 -26.96 34.33 10.81
CA ASN A 360 -27.77 35.16 11.68
C ASN A 360 -26.83 36.03 12.52
N VAL A 361 -27.15 37.33 12.57
CA VAL A 361 -26.56 38.37 13.42
C VAL A 361 -26.81 38.08 14.89
#